data_AF-A0A9D5GXJ9-F1
#
_entry.id   AF-A0A9D5GXJ9-F1
#
_cell.length_a   1.000
_cell.length_b   1.000
_cell.length_c   1.000
_cell.angle_alpha   90.00
_cell.angle_beta   90.00
_cell.angle_gamma   90.00
#
_symmetry.space_group_name_H-M   'P 1'
#
loop_
_entity.id
_entity.type
_entity.pdbx_description
1 polymer ?
#
loop_
_entity_poly.entity_id
_entity_poly.type
_entity_poly.pdbx_seq_one_letter_code
_entity_poly.pdbx_strand_id
1 'polypeptide(L)'
;MHIISQVHSRACLLIEMATVPEPKRKTCSYSFHREPLTPLAELELRCFTFQDYQLAPTLEEYSILLSIPIQHQTPFLDVPKEIDFRLIARALRLSVEEVSKNWKPCGDVVGLPLKFLLRIAREEAEKGSWEAFHAQLAVMIYGIVLFPSMPNFVDHAAISIFIGRNPIPTLLADTCYAIHSRHGKGGAIRCCLPLLFKWFMSLLPASGPFVDTQSTLKWTQRVMSLTSYDIRWQSHRMNVKNVIMSCGEFRNVPLIGTRGCINYNPVLSLRQLGFVMKGRPLEAEVAESVYFEKKSDPARLEQVGRAWKSIGVKDGSVLGKKFAVAMPDYTDWVKKRVENLLLPYDRMEPLQEQPPLILADSVPAEHYKQALMENRRLREKEQDTHMELYKAKADKLHLAHQLREVQGEEASRLRSKKRSYEEMDSMLDAEHRERLRLQRAEASYQKKIRDLEKQLRDKDAQLKKEMELRQKSEDHLGGEVLELRRQLKEKITPLPECSECSLLIDQCHYLKTLIPEDRLL
;
A
#
# COMPACT_ATOMS: atom_id res chain seq x y z
N MET A 1 -15.24 -9.96 -20.14
CA MET A 1 -15.30 -10.94 -19.01
C MET A 1 -14.43 -10.57 -17.79
N HIS A 2 -13.17 -10.13 -17.90
CA HIS A 2 -12.33 -9.83 -16.71
C HIS A 2 -12.75 -8.57 -15.92
N ILE A 3 -13.27 -7.52 -16.57
CA ILE A 3 -13.90 -6.36 -15.87
C ILE A 3 -15.19 -6.78 -15.17
N ILE A 4 -15.96 -7.69 -15.75
CA ILE A 4 -17.29 -8.11 -15.25
C ILE A 4 -17.14 -9.03 -14.03
N SER A 5 -16.13 -9.90 -14.02
CA SER A 5 -15.70 -10.64 -12.82
C SER A 5 -15.19 -9.69 -11.72
N GLN A 6 -14.54 -8.59 -12.10
CA GLN A 6 -14.16 -7.50 -11.18
C GLN A 6 -15.30 -6.55 -10.78
N VAL A 7 -16.53 -6.74 -11.25
CA VAL A 7 -17.69 -5.94 -10.79
C VAL A 7 -18.67 -6.81 -10.02
N HIS A 8 -18.80 -8.11 -10.31
CA HIS A 8 -19.78 -8.97 -9.62
C HIS A 8 -19.48 -9.20 -8.12
N SER A 9 -18.21 -9.41 -7.73
CA SER A 9 -17.82 -9.54 -6.32
C SER A 9 -17.42 -8.20 -5.67
N ARG A 10 -17.31 -7.12 -6.46
CA ARG A 10 -16.70 -5.83 -6.05
C ARG A 10 -17.63 -4.63 -6.20
N ALA A 11 -18.79 -4.80 -6.83
CA ALA A 11 -19.88 -3.83 -6.80
C ALA A 11 -20.26 -3.55 -5.35
N CYS A 12 -20.30 -4.54 -4.44
CA CYS A 12 -20.54 -4.29 -3.01
C CYS A 12 -19.53 -3.32 -2.38
N LEU A 13 -18.25 -3.35 -2.76
CA LEU A 13 -17.20 -2.49 -2.19
C LEU A 13 -17.24 -1.06 -2.72
N LEU A 14 -17.53 -0.90 -4.02
CA LEU A 14 -17.72 0.40 -4.65
C LEU A 14 -19.11 1.00 -4.31
N ILE A 15 -20.13 0.16 -4.16
CA ILE A 15 -21.46 0.51 -3.64
C ILE A 15 -21.32 0.87 -2.16
N GLU A 16 -20.57 0.14 -1.33
CA GLU A 16 -20.26 0.54 0.06
C GLU A 16 -19.66 1.94 0.12
N MET A 17 -18.69 2.23 -0.76
CA MET A 17 -18.07 3.55 -0.89
C MET A 17 -19.06 4.63 -1.39
N ALA A 18 -20.03 4.24 -2.23
CA ALA A 18 -21.10 5.11 -2.72
C ALA A 18 -22.32 5.21 -1.78
N THR A 19 -22.45 4.29 -0.81
CA THR A 19 -23.48 4.27 0.24
C THR A 19 -23.05 4.98 1.51
N VAL A 20 -21.83 5.54 1.54
CA VAL A 20 -21.53 6.64 2.47
C VAL A 20 -22.55 7.74 2.14
N PRO A 21 -23.52 8.02 3.03
CA PRO A 21 -24.64 8.85 2.65
C PRO A 21 -24.15 10.25 2.32
N GLU A 22 -24.54 10.79 1.15
CA GLU A 22 -24.68 12.24 1.04
C GLU A 22 -25.78 12.65 2.02
N PRO A 23 -25.48 13.42 3.08
CA PRO A 23 -26.53 13.86 3.98
C PRO A 23 -27.39 14.88 3.24
N LYS A 24 -28.71 14.64 3.24
CA LYS A 24 -29.69 15.70 3.08
C LYS A 24 -29.30 16.82 4.04
N ARG A 25 -29.14 18.04 3.50
CA ARG A 25 -29.04 19.26 4.29
C ARG A 25 -30.23 19.29 5.27
N LYS A 26 -29.96 18.94 6.52
CA LYS A 26 -30.59 19.36 7.80
C LYS A 26 -30.35 18.28 8.86
N THR A 27 -29.35 18.55 9.71
CA THR A 27 -29.25 18.11 11.11
C THR A 27 -29.51 16.62 11.41
N CYS A 28 -28.49 15.77 11.22
CA CYS A 28 -28.04 14.78 12.21
C CYS A 28 -26.62 14.29 11.84
N SER A 29 -25.72 14.25 12.81
CA SER A 29 -24.26 14.28 12.67
C SER A 29 -23.61 12.92 12.34
N TYR A 30 -23.04 12.82 11.14
CA TYR A 30 -21.74 12.15 10.94
C TYR A 30 -20.66 13.23 10.87
N SER A 31 -19.74 13.18 11.84
CA SER A 31 -18.73 14.20 12.12
C SER A 31 -17.54 14.13 11.16
N PHE A 32 -17.77 14.39 9.87
CA PHE A 32 -16.69 14.72 8.91
C PHE A 32 -16.96 16.02 8.15
N HIS A 33 -17.94 16.82 8.60
CA HIS A 33 -18.10 18.19 8.12
C HIS A 33 -17.15 19.12 8.88
N ARG A 34 -16.17 19.65 8.13
CA ARG A 34 -14.95 20.38 8.51
C ARG A 34 -13.76 19.47 8.89
N GLU A 35 -13.31 18.72 7.88
CA GLU A 35 -11.90 18.45 7.56
C GLU A 35 -10.92 18.25 8.74
N PRO A 36 -10.91 17.06 9.39
CA PRO A 36 -9.97 16.76 10.47
C PRO A 36 -8.53 16.45 10.00
N LEU A 37 -8.32 16.07 8.74
CA LEU A 37 -6.98 15.73 8.22
C LEU A 37 -6.29 16.91 7.51
N THR A 38 -7.05 17.86 6.98
CA THR A 38 -6.49 18.99 6.23
C THR A 38 -5.44 19.74 7.02
N PRO A 39 -5.62 20.02 8.32
CA PRO A 39 -4.64 20.83 9.03
C PRO A 39 -3.42 20.02 9.50
N LEU A 40 -3.45 18.69 9.29
CA LEU A 40 -2.31 17.79 9.44
C LEU A 40 -1.54 17.60 8.12
N ALA A 41 -2.07 18.11 7.00
CA ALA A 41 -1.45 18.00 5.70
C ALA A 41 -0.16 18.82 5.65
N GLU A 42 0.94 18.12 5.45
CA GLU A 42 2.23 18.73 5.22
C GLU A 42 2.45 18.88 3.72
N LEU A 43 2.44 20.12 3.26
CA LEU A 43 2.32 20.44 1.84
C LEU A 43 3.60 20.13 1.05
N GLU A 44 4.77 20.31 1.68
CA GLU A 44 6.09 20.01 1.10
C GLU A 44 6.27 18.50 0.85
N LEU A 45 5.92 17.67 1.84
CA LEU A 45 6.10 16.22 1.77
C LEU A 45 4.87 15.48 1.23
N ARG A 46 3.74 16.18 1.09
CA ARG A 46 2.46 15.66 0.57
C ARG A 46 1.92 14.49 1.40
N CYS A 47 2.17 14.54 2.70
CA CYS A 47 1.76 13.54 3.69
C CYS A 47 0.94 14.18 4.82
N PHE A 48 0.42 13.38 5.74
CA PHE A 48 -0.21 13.81 6.97
C PHE A 48 0.75 13.59 8.13
N THR A 49 1.09 14.67 8.83
CA THR A 49 2.03 14.64 9.95
C THR A 49 1.27 14.71 11.27
N PHE A 50 1.53 13.74 12.15
CA PHE A 50 0.96 13.60 13.49
C PHE A 50 2.06 13.78 14.55
N GLN A 51 1.72 13.65 15.85
CA GLN A 51 2.64 13.97 16.95
C GLN A 51 4.01 13.27 16.87
N ASP A 52 4.03 11.97 16.56
CA ASP A 52 5.24 11.13 16.51
C ASP A 52 5.33 10.24 15.27
N TYR A 53 4.46 10.45 14.27
CA TYR A 53 4.47 9.67 13.02
C TYR A 53 3.92 10.46 11.83
N GLN A 54 4.13 9.91 10.63
CA GLN A 54 3.58 10.42 9.38
C GLN A 54 2.80 9.31 8.66
N LEU A 55 1.78 9.70 7.90
CA LEU A 55 1.01 8.82 7.02
C LEU A 55 0.86 9.44 5.64
N ALA A 56 1.00 8.66 4.58
CA ALA A 56 0.74 9.08 3.21
C ALA A 56 -0.04 8.00 2.46
N PRO A 57 -1.09 8.35 1.69
CA PRO A 57 -1.71 7.41 0.78
C PRO A 57 -0.69 6.87 -0.23
N THR A 58 -0.75 5.57 -0.52
CA THR A 58 0.18 4.91 -1.44
C THR A 58 -0.53 4.28 -2.64
N LEU A 59 0.19 4.06 -3.74
CA LEU A 59 -0.33 3.37 -4.92
C LEU A 59 -0.79 1.97 -4.54
N GLU A 60 0.00 1.30 -3.72
CA GLU A 60 -0.21 -0.08 -3.29
C GLU A 60 -1.44 -0.20 -2.39
N GLU A 61 -1.63 0.71 -1.42
CA GLU A 61 -2.83 0.74 -0.59
C GLU A 61 -4.09 1.04 -1.42
N TYR A 62 -4.06 2.04 -2.31
CA TYR A 62 -5.20 2.35 -3.17
C TYR A 62 -5.54 1.20 -4.11
N SER A 63 -4.53 0.52 -4.65
CA SER A 63 -4.69 -0.68 -5.45
C SER A 63 -5.40 -1.79 -4.68
N ILE A 64 -5.02 -2.04 -3.43
CA ILE A 64 -5.62 -3.06 -2.56
C ILE A 64 -7.06 -2.67 -2.18
N LEU A 65 -7.28 -1.43 -1.75
CA LEU A 65 -8.58 -0.93 -1.30
C LEU A 65 -9.64 -0.99 -2.40
N LEU A 66 -9.27 -0.65 -3.64
CA LEU A 66 -10.14 -0.77 -4.81
C LEU A 66 -10.09 -2.16 -5.45
N SER A 67 -9.13 -2.98 -5.02
CA SER A 67 -8.75 -4.25 -5.65
C SER A 67 -8.39 -4.12 -7.14
N ILE A 68 -7.96 -2.93 -7.60
CA ILE A 68 -7.57 -2.68 -8.99
C ILE A 68 -6.04 -2.75 -9.07
N PRO A 69 -5.45 -3.67 -9.85
CA PRO A 69 -4.00 -3.75 -9.97
C PRO A 69 -3.43 -2.48 -10.60
N ILE A 70 -2.27 -2.04 -10.11
CA ILE A 70 -1.50 -0.98 -10.77
C ILE A 70 -0.97 -1.56 -12.07
N GLN A 71 -1.29 -0.92 -13.20
CA GLN A 71 -0.78 -1.36 -14.49
C GLN A 71 0.57 -0.68 -14.77
N HIS A 72 1.56 -1.46 -15.22
CA HIS A 72 2.89 -0.96 -15.60
C HIS A 72 2.86 -0.33 -17.00
N GLN A 73 1.91 0.57 -17.20
CA GLN A 73 1.73 1.32 -18.43
C GLN A 73 1.52 2.79 -18.07
N THR A 74 1.66 3.65 -19.06
CA THR A 74 1.44 5.08 -18.86
C THR A 74 0.03 5.30 -18.27
N PRO A 75 -0.08 6.04 -17.15
CA PRO A 75 -1.38 6.39 -16.57
C PRO A 75 -2.12 7.36 -17.49
N PHE A 76 -3.30 7.83 -17.07
CA PHE A 76 -4.03 8.85 -17.79
C PHE A 76 -3.15 10.07 -18.08
N LEU A 77 -2.77 10.24 -19.36
CA LEU A 77 -1.95 11.37 -19.83
C LEU A 77 -2.80 12.61 -19.98
N ASP A 78 -3.76 12.58 -20.90
CA ASP A 78 -4.71 13.65 -21.09
C ASP A 78 -6.02 13.20 -21.72
N VAL A 79 -7.00 14.09 -21.65
CA VAL A 79 -8.23 14.02 -22.41
C VAL A 79 -7.87 14.13 -23.90
N PRO A 80 -8.17 13.13 -24.74
CA PRO A 80 -7.91 13.21 -26.16
C PRO A 80 -8.58 14.44 -26.79
N LYS A 81 -7.85 15.14 -27.67
CA LYS A 81 -8.37 16.32 -28.40
C LYS A 81 -9.54 15.96 -29.32
N GLU A 82 -9.42 14.81 -29.98
CA GLU A 82 -10.50 14.23 -30.79
C GLU A 82 -11.22 13.14 -30.01
N ILE A 83 -12.56 13.21 -30.01
CA ILE A 83 -13.40 12.25 -29.29
C ILE A 83 -13.71 11.07 -30.21
N ASP A 84 -13.22 9.88 -29.86
CA ASP A 84 -13.64 8.65 -30.52
C ASP A 84 -14.93 8.11 -29.89
N PHE A 85 -16.06 8.53 -30.42
CA PHE A 85 -17.37 8.06 -29.96
C PHE A 85 -17.56 6.54 -30.13
N ARG A 86 -16.86 5.88 -31.06
CA ARG A 86 -16.93 4.42 -31.23
C ARG A 86 -16.32 3.70 -30.04
N LEU A 87 -15.20 4.22 -29.53
CA LEU A 87 -14.55 3.68 -28.35
C LEU A 87 -15.43 3.84 -27.10
N ILE A 88 -16.01 5.03 -26.91
CA ILE A 88 -16.90 5.32 -25.77
C ILE A 88 -18.17 4.46 -25.85
N ALA A 89 -18.83 4.41 -27.01
CA ALA A 89 -20.02 3.59 -27.24
C ALA A 89 -19.75 2.11 -26.92
N ARG A 90 -18.62 1.58 -27.40
CA ARG A 90 -18.20 0.20 -27.09
C ARG A 90 -17.97 -0.01 -25.60
N ALA A 91 -17.32 0.93 -24.91
CA ALA A 91 -17.03 0.83 -23.49
C ALA A 91 -18.31 0.87 -22.62
N LEU A 92 -19.30 1.66 -23.03
CA LEU A 92 -20.57 1.85 -22.31
C LEU A 92 -21.68 0.91 -22.76
N ARG A 93 -21.42 0.05 -23.75
CA ARG A 93 -22.43 -0.83 -24.39
C ARG A 93 -23.63 -0.04 -24.92
N LEU A 94 -23.35 1.06 -25.62
CA LEU A 94 -24.31 1.95 -26.26
C LEU A 94 -24.06 2.02 -27.76
N SER A 95 -25.02 2.57 -28.51
CA SER A 95 -24.78 3.01 -29.90
C SER A 95 -24.00 4.31 -29.96
N VAL A 96 -23.36 4.57 -31.10
CA VAL A 96 -22.60 5.81 -31.34
C VAL A 96 -23.54 7.01 -31.38
N GLU A 97 -24.73 6.83 -31.91
CA GLU A 97 -25.80 7.82 -32.01
C GLU A 97 -26.28 8.24 -30.61
N GLU A 98 -26.47 7.29 -29.70
CA GLU A 98 -26.87 7.58 -28.32
C GLU A 98 -25.80 8.37 -27.58
N VAL A 99 -24.52 7.97 -27.70
CA VAL A 99 -23.42 8.68 -27.04
C VAL A 99 -23.28 10.09 -27.61
N SER A 100 -23.19 10.23 -28.94
CA SER A 100 -22.98 11.54 -29.58
C SER A 100 -24.14 12.51 -29.31
N LYS A 101 -25.40 12.05 -29.35
CA LYS A 101 -26.57 12.89 -29.06
C LYS A 101 -26.61 13.40 -27.61
N ASN A 102 -26.11 12.61 -26.67
CA ASN A 102 -26.11 12.90 -25.22
C ASN A 102 -24.77 13.43 -24.72
N TRP A 103 -23.77 13.58 -25.60
CA TRP A 103 -22.52 14.25 -25.28
C TRP A 103 -22.78 15.76 -25.14
N LYS A 104 -22.61 16.29 -23.93
CA LYS A 104 -22.96 17.68 -23.61
C LYS A 104 -21.81 18.42 -22.94
N PRO A 105 -21.71 19.74 -23.12
CA PRO A 105 -20.88 20.57 -22.25
C PRO A 105 -21.54 20.76 -20.88
N CYS A 106 -20.72 20.87 -19.83
CA CYS A 106 -21.13 21.24 -18.47
C CYS A 106 -20.03 22.09 -17.83
N GLY A 107 -20.19 23.41 -17.80
CA GLY A 107 -19.09 24.32 -17.45
C GLY A 107 -17.95 24.19 -18.46
N ASP A 108 -16.72 24.02 -17.97
CA ASP A 108 -15.51 23.92 -18.80
C ASP A 108 -15.18 22.49 -19.25
N VAL A 109 -16.05 21.52 -18.95
CA VAL A 109 -15.85 20.10 -19.31
C VAL A 109 -16.95 19.60 -20.24
N VAL A 110 -16.66 18.50 -20.95
CA VAL A 110 -17.61 17.78 -21.80
C VAL A 110 -17.73 16.33 -21.33
N GLY A 111 -18.86 15.70 -21.60
CA GLY A 111 -19.12 14.33 -21.15
C GLY A 111 -20.60 13.95 -21.21
N LEU A 112 -21.04 13.10 -20.28
CA LEU A 112 -22.39 12.54 -20.23
C LEU A 112 -23.14 12.94 -18.95
N PRO A 113 -24.39 13.43 -19.06
CA PRO A 113 -25.23 13.69 -17.89
C PRO A 113 -25.53 12.42 -17.08
N LEU A 114 -25.45 12.50 -15.76
CA LEU A 114 -25.74 11.35 -14.87
C LEU A 114 -27.18 10.84 -15.06
N LYS A 115 -28.14 11.74 -15.26
CA LYS A 115 -29.54 11.37 -15.52
C LYS A 115 -29.70 10.47 -16.75
N PHE A 116 -28.90 10.72 -17.80
CA PHE A 116 -28.90 9.89 -19.00
C PHE A 116 -28.34 8.49 -18.68
N LEU A 117 -27.20 8.42 -17.98
CA LEU A 117 -26.55 7.17 -17.59
C LEU A 117 -27.42 6.32 -16.65
N LEU A 118 -28.11 6.94 -15.70
CA LEU A 118 -29.03 6.24 -14.79
C LEU A 118 -30.24 5.65 -15.52
N ARG A 119 -30.76 6.37 -16.51
CA ARG A 119 -31.88 5.90 -17.32
C ARG A 119 -31.50 4.66 -18.13
N ILE A 120 -30.38 4.71 -18.87
CA ILE A 120 -29.93 3.56 -19.67
C ILE A 120 -29.56 2.37 -18.79
N ALA A 121 -28.94 2.60 -17.62
CA ALA A 121 -28.61 1.51 -16.69
C ALA A 121 -29.86 0.82 -16.17
N ARG A 122 -30.91 1.58 -15.87
CA ARG A 122 -32.20 1.01 -15.48
C ARG A 122 -32.81 0.17 -16.61
N GLU A 123 -32.84 0.71 -17.83
CA GLU A 123 -33.36 0.00 -19.00
C GLU A 123 -32.60 -1.31 -19.26
N GLU A 124 -31.27 -1.32 -19.11
CA GLU A 124 -30.45 -2.53 -19.27
C GLU A 124 -30.65 -3.55 -18.13
N ALA A 125 -30.87 -3.08 -16.90
CA ALA A 125 -31.21 -3.95 -15.78
C ALA A 125 -32.59 -4.61 -15.97
N GLU A 126 -33.59 -3.85 -16.44
CA GLU A 126 -34.93 -4.36 -16.74
C GLU A 126 -34.92 -5.41 -17.87
N LYS A 127 -34.03 -5.25 -18.87
CA LYS A 127 -33.80 -6.23 -19.93
C LYS A 127 -32.97 -7.44 -19.49
N GLY A 128 -32.43 -7.46 -18.27
CA GLY A 128 -31.50 -8.50 -17.80
C GLY A 128 -30.11 -8.45 -18.44
N SER A 129 -29.75 -7.34 -19.10
CA SER A 129 -28.47 -7.14 -19.78
C SER A 129 -27.40 -6.68 -18.79
N TRP A 130 -27.01 -7.59 -17.89
CA TRP A 130 -26.11 -7.31 -16.77
C TRP A 130 -24.74 -6.78 -17.20
N GLU A 131 -24.20 -7.22 -18.34
CA GLU A 131 -22.91 -6.71 -18.82
C GLU A 131 -22.95 -5.21 -19.16
N ALA A 132 -24.02 -4.75 -19.83
CA ALA A 132 -24.21 -3.35 -20.16
C ALA A 132 -24.49 -2.52 -18.91
N PHE A 133 -25.37 -3.01 -18.04
CA PHE A 133 -25.65 -2.41 -16.74
C PHE A 133 -24.36 -2.19 -15.91
N HIS A 134 -23.52 -3.21 -15.79
CA HIS A 134 -22.27 -3.10 -15.02
C HIS A 134 -21.30 -2.08 -15.63
N ALA A 135 -21.19 -2.01 -16.95
CA ALA A 135 -20.33 -1.03 -17.62
C ALA A 135 -20.81 0.41 -17.35
N GLN A 136 -22.12 0.63 -17.43
CA GLN A 136 -22.75 1.93 -17.18
C GLN A 136 -22.68 2.32 -15.71
N LEU A 137 -22.90 1.37 -14.79
CA LEU A 137 -22.69 1.58 -13.36
C LEU A 137 -21.24 1.92 -13.03
N ALA A 138 -20.29 1.20 -13.62
CA ALA A 138 -18.87 1.44 -13.41
C ALA A 138 -18.46 2.84 -13.87
N VAL A 139 -18.89 3.30 -15.06
CA VAL A 139 -18.54 4.66 -15.51
C VAL A 139 -19.15 5.74 -14.61
N MET A 140 -20.36 5.52 -14.07
CA MET A 140 -20.97 6.43 -13.10
C MET A 140 -20.14 6.49 -11.81
N ILE A 141 -19.68 5.35 -11.30
CA ILE A 141 -18.79 5.31 -10.12
C ILE A 141 -17.48 6.06 -10.41
N TYR A 142 -16.90 5.90 -11.61
CA TYR A 142 -15.70 6.63 -12.01
C TYR A 142 -15.92 8.15 -12.01
N GLY A 143 -16.98 8.66 -12.65
CA GLY A 143 -17.19 10.11 -12.77
C GLY A 143 -17.79 10.78 -11.53
N ILE A 144 -18.52 10.05 -10.69
CA ILE A 144 -19.20 10.64 -9.52
C ILE A 144 -18.39 10.44 -8.24
N VAL A 145 -17.77 9.28 -8.06
CA VAL A 145 -17.08 8.94 -6.80
C VAL A 145 -15.57 9.06 -6.92
N LEU A 146 -14.97 8.48 -7.97
CA LEU A 146 -13.51 8.39 -8.09
C LEU A 146 -12.87 9.69 -8.62
N PHE A 147 -13.48 10.29 -9.64
CA PHE A 147 -13.01 11.51 -10.31
C PHE A 147 -14.13 12.55 -10.38
N PRO A 148 -14.64 13.02 -9.22
CA PRO A 148 -15.72 14.00 -9.19
C PRO A 148 -15.26 15.31 -9.82
N SER A 149 -16.03 15.76 -10.82
CA SER A 149 -15.71 16.96 -11.61
C SER A 149 -16.82 18.00 -11.52
N MET A 150 -18.02 17.67 -12.03
CA MET A 150 -19.21 18.52 -11.98
C MET A 150 -20.40 17.76 -11.36
N PRO A 151 -21.29 18.41 -10.60
CA PRO A 151 -22.45 17.74 -10.00
C PRO A 151 -23.34 17.07 -11.05
N ASN A 152 -23.76 15.83 -10.79
CA ASN A 152 -24.63 15.04 -11.68
C ASN A 152 -24.10 14.87 -13.11
N PHE A 153 -22.77 14.79 -13.27
CA PHE A 153 -22.13 14.74 -14.58
C PHE A 153 -20.90 13.84 -14.56
N VAL A 154 -20.73 13.03 -15.61
CA VAL A 154 -19.55 12.18 -15.81
C VAL A 154 -18.74 12.79 -16.94
N ASP A 155 -17.56 13.35 -16.62
CA ASP A 155 -16.74 14.04 -17.60
C ASP A 155 -15.90 13.10 -18.49
N HIS A 156 -15.36 13.65 -19.57
CA HIS A 156 -14.54 12.90 -20.53
C HIS A 156 -13.25 12.36 -19.90
N ALA A 157 -12.68 13.02 -18.89
CA ALA A 157 -11.48 12.53 -18.20
C ALA A 157 -11.78 11.24 -17.44
N ALA A 158 -12.86 11.21 -16.65
CA ALA A 158 -13.31 10.03 -15.93
C ALA A 158 -13.64 8.86 -16.87
N ILE A 159 -14.30 9.15 -18.01
CA ILE A 159 -14.59 8.15 -19.05
C ILE A 159 -13.28 7.61 -19.67
N SER A 160 -12.32 8.48 -19.95
CA SER A 160 -11.01 8.10 -20.49
C SER A 160 -10.23 7.22 -19.52
N ILE A 161 -10.24 7.55 -18.22
CA ILE A 161 -9.60 6.75 -17.17
C ILE A 161 -10.29 5.38 -17.02
N PHE A 162 -11.62 5.35 -17.08
CA PHE A 162 -12.40 4.11 -17.09
C PHE A 162 -12.01 3.20 -18.26
N ILE A 163 -11.90 3.75 -19.48
CA ILE A 163 -11.47 3.01 -20.67
C ILE A 163 -10.01 2.54 -20.52
N GLY A 164 -9.14 3.38 -19.95
CA GLY A 164 -7.72 3.10 -19.76
C GLY A 164 -7.41 2.05 -18.67
N ARG A 165 -8.35 1.76 -17.76
CA ARG A 165 -8.26 0.71 -16.72
C ARG A 165 -7.08 0.85 -15.74
N ASN A 166 -6.40 2.00 -15.71
CA ASN A 166 -5.29 2.29 -14.80
C ASN A 166 -5.59 3.53 -13.92
N PRO A 167 -6.65 3.50 -13.08
CA PRO A 167 -7.08 4.68 -12.31
C PRO A 167 -6.19 4.98 -11.10
N ILE A 168 -5.43 3.99 -10.59
CA ILE A 168 -4.73 4.10 -9.31
C ILE A 168 -3.71 5.26 -9.28
N PRO A 169 -2.81 5.41 -10.28
CA PRO A 169 -1.88 6.53 -10.28
C PRO A 169 -2.57 7.89 -10.33
N THR A 170 -3.66 8.00 -11.11
CA THR A 170 -4.43 9.24 -11.24
C THR A 170 -5.21 9.58 -9.98
N LEU A 171 -5.76 8.59 -9.29
CA LEU A 171 -6.41 8.77 -7.98
C LEU A 171 -5.44 9.30 -6.94
N LEU A 172 -4.24 8.71 -6.86
CA LEU A 172 -3.22 9.17 -5.94
C LEU A 172 -2.72 10.57 -6.32
N ALA A 173 -2.55 10.85 -7.63
CA ALA A 173 -2.18 12.17 -8.13
C ALA A 173 -3.18 13.23 -7.66
N ASP A 174 -4.48 12.98 -7.83
CA ASP A 174 -5.54 13.92 -7.43
C ASP A 174 -5.59 14.09 -5.91
N THR A 175 -5.32 13.03 -5.13
CA THR A 175 -5.16 13.14 -3.68
C THR A 175 -3.97 14.03 -3.32
N CYS A 176 -2.76 13.75 -3.81
CA CYS A 176 -1.57 14.55 -3.53
C CYS A 176 -1.76 16.01 -4.00
N TYR A 177 -2.40 16.21 -5.15
CA TYR A 177 -2.64 17.55 -5.71
C TYR A 177 -3.62 18.34 -4.86
N ALA A 178 -4.68 17.68 -4.38
CA ALA A 178 -5.64 18.28 -3.46
C ALA A 178 -5.02 18.59 -2.09
N ILE A 179 -4.10 17.76 -1.59
CA ILE A 179 -3.32 18.03 -0.39
C ILE A 179 -2.46 19.28 -0.61
N HIS A 180 -1.59 19.28 -1.63
CA HIS A 180 -0.59 20.32 -1.84
C HIS A 180 -1.17 21.69 -2.25
N SER A 181 -2.24 21.73 -3.05
CA SER A 181 -2.85 22.97 -3.53
C SER A 181 -3.60 23.78 -2.45
N ARG A 182 -3.58 23.33 -1.19
CA ARG A 182 -4.30 23.97 -0.07
C ARG A 182 -3.59 25.13 0.63
N HIS A 183 -2.52 25.67 0.06
CA HIS A 183 -1.93 26.91 0.55
C HIS A 183 -2.95 28.08 0.50
N GLY A 184 -3.52 28.43 1.66
CA GLY A 184 -4.19 29.72 1.91
C GLY A 184 -5.58 29.95 1.29
N LYS A 185 -6.20 28.98 0.61
CA LYS A 185 -7.54 29.14 0.02
C LYS A 185 -8.47 28.02 0.48
N GLY A 186 -9.48 28.35 1.29
CA GLY A 186 -10.48 27.44 1.86
C GLY A 186 -11.45 26.82 0.83
N GLY A 187 -10.92 26.19 -0.22
CA GLY A 187 -11.69 25.47 -1.24
C GLY A 187 -11.91 24.00 -0.89
N ALA A 188 -12.94 23.38 -1.49
CA ALA A 188 -13.23 21.96 -1.33
C ALA A 188 -12.09 21.08 -1.88
N ILE A 189 -11.71 20.02 -1.15
CA ILE A 189 -10.85 18.94 -1.67
C ILE A 189 -11.54 18.34 -2.89
N ARG A 190 -10.88 18.45 -4.05
CA ARG A 190 -11.33 17.80 -5.29
C ARG A 190 -10.48 16.56 -5.55
N CYS A 191 -10.67 15.54 -4.72
CA CYS A 191 -10.17 14.18 -4.93
C CYS A 191 -11.24 13.17 -4.48
N CYS A 192 -10.98 11.87 -4.62
CA CYS A 192 -11.87 10.83 -4.10
C CYS A 192 -11.85 10.80 -2.56
N LEU A 193 -12.67 11.64 -1.93
CA LEU A 193 -12.80 11.71 -0.47
C LEU A 193 -13.20 10.37 0.18
N PRO A 194 -14.15 9.59 -0.37
CA PRO A 194 -14.49 8.28 0.19
C PRO A 194 -13.30 7.30 0.20
N LEU A 195 -12.45 7.32 -0.84
CA LEU A 195 -11.26 6.48 -0.89
C LEU A 195 -10.22 6.93 0.15
N LEU A 196 -9.94 8.23 0.22
CA LEU A 196 -9.03 8.78 1.22
C LEU A 196 -9.51 8.48 2.65
N PHE A 197 -10.81 8.60 2.90
CA PHE A 197 -11.41 8.26 4.19
C PHE A 197 -11.28 6.77 4.49
N LYS A 198 -11.62 5.89 3.53
CA LYS A 198 -11.50 4.44 3.69
C LYS A 198 -10.04 4.01 3.94
N TRP A 199 -9.09 4.66 3.26
CA TRP A 199 -7.67 4.50 3.50
C TRP A 199 -7.32 4.88 4.94
N PHE A 200 -7.65 6.09 5.38
CA PHE A 200 -7.30 6.55 6.73
C PHE A 200 -7.91 5.65 7.81
N MET A 201 -9.20 5.33 7.70
CA MET A 201 -9.89 4.44 8.62
C MET A 201 -9.28 3.03 8.69
N SER A 202 -8.69 2.55 7.59
CA SER A 202 -8.03 1.24 7.57
C SER A 202 -6.78 1.16 8.45
N LEU A 203 -6.18 2.32 8.77
CA LEU A 203 -4.98 2.46 9.61
C LEU A 203 -5.31 2.62 11.10
N LEU A 204 -6.56 2.90 11.45
CA LEU A 204 -6.97 3.20 12.82
C LEU A 204 -7.31 1.92 13.63
N PRO A 205 -7.19 1.98 14.97
CA PRO A 205 -7.69 0.92 15.84
C PRO A 205 -9.19 0.67 15.62
N ALA A 206 -9.60 -0.60 15.62
CA ALA A 206 -11.01 -1.00 15.61
C ALA A 206 -11.49 -1.53 16.97
N SER A 207 -10.66 -1.41 18.01
CA SER A 207 -10.96 -1.76 19.39
C SER A 207 -10.04 -0.98 20.34
N GLY A 208 -10.36 -0.99 21.63
CA GLY A 208 -9.56 -0.33 22.67
C GLY A 208 -9.89 1.15 22.83
N PRO A 209 -9.02 1.92 23.52
CA PRO A 209 -9.32 3.27 23.98
C PRO A 209 -9.84 4.22 22.90
N PHE A 210 -9.35 4.10 21.67
CA PHE A 210 -9.81 4.89 20.54
C PHE A 210 -11.30 4.68 20.21
N VAL A 211 -11.80 3.45 20.31
CA VAL A 211 -13.20 3.11 20.06
C VAL A 211 -14.04 3.38 21.31
N ASP A 212 -13.53 3.01 22.48
CA ASP A 212 -14.26 3.09 23.75
C ASP A 212 -14.58 4.53 24.16
N THR A 213 -13.74 5.49 23.75
CA THR A 213 -13.93 6.93 24.00
C THR A 213 -14.85 7.64 22.98
N GLN A 214 -15.50 6.90 22.07
CA GLN A 214 -16.36 7.51 21.04
C GLN A 214 -17.53 8.34 21.60
N SER A 215 -18.04 7.97 22.79
CA SER A 215 -19.14 8.67 23.46
C SER A 215 -18.67 9.89 24.27
N THR A 216 -17.39 9.97 24.64
CA THR A 216 -16.86 10.98 25.55
C THR A 216 -15.97 12.00 24.85
N LEU A 217 -15.23 11.61 23.81
CA LEU A 217 -14.30 12.47 23.08
C LEU A 217 -14.76 12.72 21.64
N LYS A 218 -14.54 13.95 21.17
CA LYS A 218 -14.76 14.30 19.76
C LYS A 218 -13.80 13.50 18.87
N TRP A 219 -14.22 13.23 17.63
CA TRP A 219 -13.39 12.54 16.63
C TRP A 219 -11.98 13.13 16.51
N THR A 220 -11.88 14.46 16.43
CA THR A 220 -10.59 15.16 16.35
C THR A 220 -9.73 14.92 17.57
N GLN A 221 -10.28 15.01 18.78
CA GLN A 221 -9.54 14.74 20.01
C GLN A 221 -8.99 13.31 20.02
N ARG A 222 -9.82 12.32 19.66
CA ARG A 222 -9.40 10.92 19.58
C ARG A 222 -8.28 10.70 18.56
N VAL A 223 -8.40 11.29 17.38
CA VAL A 223 -7.38 11.19 16.32
C VAL A 223 -6.08 11.88 16.74
N MET A 224 -6.17 13.03 17.42
CA MET A 224 -4.99 13.75 17.90
C MET A 224 -4.31 13.07 19.08
N SER A 225 -5.03 12.26 19.88
CA SER A 225 -4.45 11.43 20.94
C SER A 225 -3.84 10.11 20.44
N LEU A 226 -3.92 9.82 19.14
CA LEU A 226 -3.25 8.65 18.56
C LEU A 226 -1.75 8.89 18.49
N THR A 227 -1.03 7.81 18.69
CA THR A 227 0.42 7.74 18.61
C THR A 227 0.85 6.68 17.62
N SER A 228 2.15 6.61 17.35
CA SER A 228 2.67 5.60 16.44
C SER A 228 2.39 4.16 16.89
N TYR A 229 2.07 3.90 18.16
CA TYR A 229 1.71 2.55 18.65
C TYR A 229 0.27 2.16 18.35
N ASP A 230 -0.60 3.14 18.16
CA ASP A 230 -2.03 2.90 17.89
C ASP A 230 -2.29 2.58 16.42
N ILE A 231 -1.39 3.02 15.54
CA ILE A 231 -1.53 2.84 14.10
C ILE A 231 -1.31 1.40 13.69
N ARG A 232 -2.22 0.90 12.85
CA ARG A 232 -2.12 -0.40 12.20
C ARG A 232 -1.19 -0.33 11.00
N TRP A 233 0.11 -0.28 11.25
CA TRP A 233 1.16 -0.17 10.23
C TRP A 233 1.15 -1.28 9.20
N GLN A 234 0.75 -2.48 9.59
CA GLN A 234 0.71 -3.62 8.70
C GLN A 234 -0.63 -4.33 8.86
N SER A 235 -1.60 -3.91 8.06
CA SER A 235 -2.84 -4.68 7.92
C SER A 235 -2.52 -6.03 7.26
N HIS A 236 -3.13 -7.12 7.73
CA HIS A 236 -3.02 -8.45 7.13
C HIS A 236 -3.37 -8.47 5.64
N ARG A 237 -4.05 -7.43 5.15
CA ARG A 237 -4.44 -7.24 3.75
C ARG A 237 -3.31 -6.70 2.87
N MET A 238 -2.22 -6.17 3.45
CA MET A 238 -1.16 -5.44 2.74
C MET A 238 0.15 -6.23 2.70
N ASN A 239 0.14 -7.40 2.07
CA ASN A 239 1.39 -8.09 1.76
C ASN A 239 2.06 -7.50 0.51
N VAL A 240 2.40 -6.21 0.55
CA VAL A 240 3.07 -5.49 -0.54
C VAL A 240 4.50 -5.99 -0.68
N LYS A 241 4.81 -6.76 -1.73
CA LYS A 241 6.18 -7.28 -1.95
C LYS A 241 7.06 -6.28 -2.70
N ASN A 242 6.43 -5.53 -3.60
CA ASN A 242 7.05 -4.68 -4.59
C ASN A 242 6.50 -3.27 -4.38
N VAL A 243 7.38 -2.30 -4.26
CA VAL A 243 7.03 -0.89 -4.08
C VAL A 243 7.54 -0.09 -5.26
N ILE A 244 6.69 0.73 -5.86
CA ILE A 244 7.10 1.65 -6.91
C ILE A 244 7.82 2.84 -6.27
N MET A 245 9.12 2.97 -6.53
CA MET A 245 9.97 3.97 -5.89
C MET A 245 10.37 5.12 -6.81
N SER A 246 10.43 4.88 -8.12
CA SER A 246 10.84 5.86 -9.13
C SER A 246 10.21 5.58 -10.49
N CYS A 247 10.30 6.54 -11.42
CA CYS A 247 9.94 6.33 -12.83
C CYS A 247 10.93 7.08 -13.74
N GLY A 248 11.49 6.40 -14.74
CA GLY A 248 12.43 6.98 -15.70
C GLY A 248 13.61 7.66 -15.01
N GLU A 249 13.81 8.92 -15.35
CA GLU A 249 14.84 9.81 -14.80
C GLU A 249 14.50 10.41 -13.43
N PHE A 250 13.25 10.27 -12.96
CA PHE A 250 12.81 10.86 -11.70
C PHE A 250 13.20 9.97 -10.52
N ARG A 251 13.81 10.57 -9.49
CA ARG A 251 14.19 9.87 -8.24
C ARG A 251 13.00 9.51 -7.35
N ASN A 252 11.86 10.14 -7.59
CA ASN A 252 10.56 9.86 -6.99
C ASN A 252 9.54 9.52 -8.09
N VAL A 253 8.27 9.36 -7.75
CA VAL A 253 7.25 8.88 -8.69
C VAL A 253 6.42 10.07 -9.18
N PRO A 254 6.61 10.57 -10.41
CA PRO A 254 5.79 11.63 -10.96
C PRO A 254 4.41 11.09 -11.33
N LEU A 255 3.33 11.69 -10.82
CA LEU A 255 1.95 11.27 -11.06
C LEU A 255 1.21 12.27 -11.95
N ILE A 256 0.27 11.77 -12.74
CA ILE A 256 -0.62 12.59 -13.59
C ILE A 256 -2.05 12.44 -13.10
N GLY A 257 -2.61 13.54 -12.63
CA GLY A 257 -4.00 13.66 -12.18
C GLY A 257 -4.93 14.24 -13.24
N THR A 258 -6.19 14.43 -12.86
CA THR A 258 -7.19 15.13 -13.68
C THR A 258 -6.91 16.63 -13.76
N ARG A 259 -6.26 17.22 -12.75
CA ARG A 259 -5.99 18.67 -12.66
C ARG A 259 -4.56 19.07 -13.03
N GLY A 260 -3.60 18.20 -12.78
CA GLY A 260 -2.19 18.53 -12.94
C GLY A 260 -1.27 17.36 -12.62
N CYS A 261 0.03 17.62 -12.71
CA CYS A 261 1.06 16.66 -12.38
C CYS A 261 1.65 16.96 -11.01
N ILE A 262 2.06 15.91 -10.29
CA ILE A 262 2.61 16.02 -8.94
C ILE A 262 3.54 14.85 -8.61
N ASN A 263 4.65 15.07 -7.91
CA ASN A 263 5.50 13.98 -7.42
C ASN A 263 4.91 13.30 -6.17
N TYR A 264 4.94 11.97 -6.13
CA TYR A 264 4.69 11.14 -4.97
C TYR A 264 6.02 10.63 -4.41
N ASN A 265 6.17 10.64 -3.08
CA ASN A 265 7.39 10.31 -2.36
C ASN A 265 7.23 9.00 -1.54
N PRO A 266 7.32 7.82 -2.18
CA PRO A 266 7.12 6.52 -1.52
C PRO A 266 8.07 6.24 -0.35
N VAL A 267 9.23 6.91 -0.30
CA VAL A 267 10.19 6.78 0.80
C VAL A 267 9.58 7.13 2.17
N LEU A 268 8.57 8.01 2.19
CA LEU A 268 7.88 8.44 3.42
C LEU A 268 6.88 7.39 3.96
N SER A 269 6.44 6.47 3.11
CA SER A 269 5.38 5.50 3.44
C SER A 269 5.90 4.07 3.61
N LEU A 270 7.23 3.85 3.61
CA LEU A 270 7.82 2.51 3.73
C LEU A 270 7.34 1.77 4.99
N ARG A 271 7.12 2.47 6.12
CA ARG A 271 6.54 1.88 7.35
C ARG A 271 5.15 1.30 7.12
N GLN A 272 4.28 2.02 6.41
CA GLN A 272 2.92 1.56 6.06
C GLN A 272 2.95 0.33 5.13
N LEU A 273 3.98 0.24 4.30
CA LEU A 273 4.21 -0.89 3.40
C LEU A 273 4.90 -2.08 4.10
N GLY A 274 5.21 -1.93 5.39
CA GLY A 274 5.78 -2.95 6.25
C GLY A 274 7.31 -2.99 6.29
N PHE A 275 7.99 -1.97 5.79
CA PHE A 275 9.45 -1.86 5.81
C PHE A 275 9.94 -0.90 6.90
N VAL A 276 11.22 -1.03 7.28
CA VAL A 276 11.81 -0.24 8.36
C VAL A 276 12.08 1.19 7.91
N MET A 277 11.67 2.18 8.70
CA MET A 277 12.11 3.58 8.53
C MET A 277 13.38 3.82 9.34
N LYS A 278 14.53 3.87 8.69
CA LYS A 278 15.84 3.98 9.37
C LYS A 278 16.16 5.38 9.86
N GLY A 279 15.82 6.40 9.09
CA GLY A 279 16.15 7.79 9.37
C GLY A 279 15.40 8.72 8.43
N ARG A 280 15.68 10.02 8.53
CA ARG A 280 15.07 11.03 7.66
C ARG A 280 15.31 10.69 6.17
N PRO A 281 14.33 10.94 5.28
CA PRO A 281 14.55 10.78 3.84
C PRO A 281 15.64 11.74 3.35
N LEU A 282 16.34 11.36 2.28
CA LEU A 282 17.31 12.26 1.64
C LEU A 282 16.56 13.42 0.97
N GLU A 283 17.12 14.63 1.00
CA GLU A 283 16.47 15.80 0.40
C GLU A 283 16.14 15.57 -1.09
N ALA A 284 17.01 14.87 -1.82
CA ALA A 284 16.81 14.52 -3.23
C ALA A 284 15.67 13.50 -3.49
N GLU A 285 15.27 12.70 -2.50
CA GLU A 285 14.18 11.73 -2.62
C GLU A 285 12.80 12.38 -2.43
N VAL A 286 12.75 13.49 -1.70
CA VAL A 286 11.50 14.22 -1.40
C VAL A 286 11.36 15.55 -2.14
N ALA A 287 12.40 15.97 -2.87
CA ALA A 287 12.41 17.24 -3.61
C ALA A 287 11.19 17.37 -4.55
N GLU A 288 10.60 18.56 -4.59
CA GLU A 288 9.53 18.90 -5.53
C GLU A 288 10.08 18.98 -6.95
N SER A 289 10.12 17.83 -7.63
CA SER A 289 10.58 17.68 -9.01
C SER A 289 9.44 17.92 -10.02
N VAL A 290 8.18 17.78 -9.60
CA VAL A 290 7.00 17.86 -10.46
C VAL A 290 5.85 18.47 -9.67
N TYR A 291 5.42 19.68 -10.07
CA TYR A 291 4.16 20.29 -9.66
C TYR A 291 3.73 21.35 -10.69
N PHE A 292 2.65 21.08 -11.42
CA PHE A 292 2.08 22.05 -12.37
C PHE A 292 0.65 21.69 -12.78
N GLU A 293 -0.13 22.71 -13.16
CA GLU A 293 -1.42 22.51 -13.81
C GLU A 293 -1.23 21.93 -15.22
N LYS A 294 -2.09 20.99 -15.59
CA LYS A 294 -1.90 20.19 -16.80
C LYS A 294 -1.77 20.99 -18.10
N LYS A 295 -2.56 22.05 -18.21
CA LYS A 295 -2.61 22.92 -19.39
C LYS A 295 -1.38 23.84 -19.51
N SER A 296 -0.60 23.96 -18.44
CA SER A 296 0.50 24.92 -18.36
C SER A 296 1.78 24.42 -19.05
N ASP A 297 2.02 23.11 -19.08
CA ASP A 297 3.26 22.54 -19.62
C ASP A 297 3.04 21.17 -20.30
N PRO A 298 2.61 21.15 -21.58
CA PRO A 298 2.40 19.92 -22.33
C PRO A 298 3.67 19.09 -22.53
N ALA A 299 4.82 19.73 -22.70
CA ALA A 299 6.09 19.03 -22.94
C ALA A 299 6.51 18.23 -21.70
N ARG A 300 6.37 18.82 -20.51
CA ARG A 300 6.64 18.16 -19.23
C ARG A 300 5.61 17.09 -18.90
N LEU A 301 4.34 17.28 -19.29
CA LEU A 301 3.32 16.24 -19.18
C LEU A 301 3.69 14.99 -19.99
N GLU A 302 4.14 15.16 -21.24
CA GLU A 302 4.62 14.05 -22.07
C GLU A 302 5.88 13.39 -21.49
N GLN A 303 6.80 14.17 -20.93
CA GLN A 303 7.99 13.66 -20.25
C GLN A 303 7.60 12.74 -19.10
N VAL A 304 6.70 13.17 -18.22
CA VAL A 304 6.17 12.32 -17.14
C VAL A 304 5.51 11.07 -17.72
N GLY A 305 4.72 11.19 -18.79
CA GLY A 305 4.12 10.04 -19.47
C GLY A 305 5.13 9.02 -19.99
N ARG A 306 6.24 9.49 -20.54
CA ARG A 306 7.35 8.63 -21.01
C ARG A 306 8.07 7.96 -19.84
N ALA A 307 8.29 8.65 -18.72
CA ALA A 307 8.95 8.09 -17.54
C ALA A 307 8.22 6.85 -16.99
N TRP A 308 6.87 6.83 -17.07
CA TRP A 308 6.06 5.67 -16.68
C TRP A 308 6.28 4.40 -17.52
N LYS A 309 6.98 4.48 -18.65
CA LYS A 309 7.41 3.29 -19.41
C LYS A 309 8.57 2.55 -18.73
N SER A 310 9.24 3.18 -17.76
CA SER A 310 10.39 2.64 -17.03
C SER A 310 10.18 2.79 -15.53
N ILE A 311 9.33 1.93 -14.95
CA ILE A 311 9.00 1.98 -13.52
C ILE A 311 10.12 1.33 -12.69
N GLY A 312 10.68 2.08 -11.74
CA GLY A 312 11.65 1.58 -10.78
C GLY A 312 10.94 0.98 -9.56
N VAL A 313 10.94 -0.35 -9.50
CA VAL A 313 10.34 -1.12 -8.40
C VAL A 313 11.44 -1.64 -7.47
N LYS A 314 11.25 -1.50 -6.16
CA LYS A 314 12.10 -2.13 -5.14
C LYS A 314 11.32 -3.18 -4.38
N ASP A 315 11.95 -4.30 -4.08
CA ASP A 315 11.38 -5.39 -3.28
C ASP A 315 12.12 -5.54 -1.94
N GLY A 316 11.79 -6.60 -1.19
CA GLY A 316 12.43 -6.90 0.09
C GLY A 316 13.92 -7.23 0.03
N SER A 317 14.50 -7.51 -1.14
CA SER A 317 15.96 -7.67 -1.27
C SER A 317 16.69 -6.33 -1.11
N VAL A 318 16.05 -5.24 -1.57
CA VAL A 318 16.60 -3.88 -1.51
C VAL A 318 16.10 -3.13 -0.28
N LEU A 319 14.80 -3.24 0.03
CA LEU A 319 14.16 -2.56 1.16
C LEU A 319 14.38 -3.29 2.49
N GLY A 320 14.91 -4.51 2.45
CA GLY A 320 15.15 -5.35 3.62
C GLY A 320 13.93 -6.15 4.07
N LYS A 321 14.11 -6.85 5.19
CA LYS A 321 13.05 -7.67 5.79
C LYS A 321 11.88 -6.78 6.24
N LYS A 322 10.67 -7.30 6.06
CA LYS A 322 9.46 -6.63 6.55
C LYS A 322 9.44 -6.57 8.06
N PHE A 323 9.52 -5.36 8.58
CA PHE A 323 9.37 -5.04 9.98
C PHE A 323 8.90 -3.59 10.07
N ALA A 324 7.62 -3.39 10.39
CA ALA A 324 6.93 -2.10 10.29
C ALA A 324 7.26 -1.14 11.45
N VAL A 325 8.55 -0.87 11.64
CA VAL A 325 9.08 -0.04 12.74
C VAL A 325 9.73 1.23 12.21
N ALA A 326 9.68 2.29 13.00
CA ALA A 326 10.51 3.47 12.83
C ALA A 326 11.65 3.46 13.83
N MET A 327 12.88 3.65 13.36
CA MET A 327 14.06 3.81 14.19
C MET A 327 14.04 5.19 14.88
N PRO A 328 14.79 5.38 15.99
CA PRO A 328 14.81 6.64 16.75
C PRO A 328 15.10 7.85 15.88
N ASP A 329 16.13 7.77 15.03
CA ASP A 329 16.53 8.86 14.14
C ASP A 329 15.38 9.37 13.25
N TYR A 330 14.51 8.47 12.76
CA TYR A 330 13.34 8.88 12.00
C TYR A 330 12.28 9.51 12.90
N THR A 331 11.98 8.87 14.04
CA THR A 331 10.97 9.34 14.99
C THR A 331 11.33 10.74 15.54
N ASP A 332 12.59 10.97 15.87
CA ASP A 332 13.10 12.26 16.35
C ASP A 332 13.05 13.33 15.26
N TRP A 333 13.35 12.94 14.01
CA TRP A 333 13.17 13.83 12.87
C TRP A 333 11.71 14.24 12.68
N VAL A 334 10.74 13.33 12.82
CA VAL A 334 9.30 13.65 12.75
C VAL A 334 8.91 14.60 13.90
N LYS A 335 9.31 14.31 15.14
CA LYS A 335 9.00 15.16 16.30
C LYS A 335 9.55 16.58 16.13
N LYS A 336 10.80 16.73 15.67
CA LYS A 336 11.39 18.03 15.35
C LYS A 336 10.64 18.75 14.24
N ARG A 337 10.12 18.00 13.26
CA ARG A 337 9.32 18.56 12.17
C ARG A 337 7.97 19.09 12.65
N VAL A 338 7.31 18.38 13.56
CA VAL A 338 6.06 18.82 14.22
C VAL A 338 6.25 20.15 14.96
N GLU A 339 7.38 20.33 15.64
CA GLU A 339 7.73 21.58 16.33
C GLU A 339 7.84 22.76 15.35
N ASN A 340 8.42 22.53 14.17
CA ASN A 340 8.56 23.56 13.14
C ASN A 340 7.26 23.88 12.41
N LEU A 341 6.39 22.88 12.20
CA LEU A 341 5.14 23.04 11.45
C LEU A 341 4.06 23.80 12.22
N LEU A 342 4.20 23.92 13.55
CA LEU A 342 3.20 24.53 14.44
C LEU A 342 1.79 24.00 14.14
N LEU A 343 1.61 22.67 14.25
CA LEU A 343 0.33 22.01 13.95
C LEU A 343 -0.83 22.79 14.61
N PRO A 344 -1.92 23.07 13.89
CA PRO A 344 -2.98 23.98 14.33
C PRO A 344 -3.92 23.38 15.39
N TYR A 345 -3.45 22.36 16.09
CA TYR A 345 -4.18 21.63 17.13
C TYR A 345 -3.29 21.43 18.34
N ASP A 346 -3.90 21.51 19.51
CA ASP A 346 -3.21 21.24 20.77
C ASP A 346 -2.70 19.79 20.80
N ARG A 347 -1.49 19.60 21.32
CA ARG A 347 -0.96 18.27 21.60
C ARG A 347 -1.87 17.63 22.64
N MET A 348 -2.53 16.55 22.25
CA MET A 348 -3.37 15.77 23.15
C MET A 348 -2.54 14.68 23.83
N GLU A 349 -2.86 14.38 25.09
CA GLU A 349 -2.25 13.24 25.75
C GLU A 349 -2.60 11.94 25.02
N PRO A 350 -1.66 10.98 24.95
CA PRO A 350 -1.93 9.64 24.43
C PRO A 350 -3.11 8.98 25.13
N LEU A 351 -3.93 8.23 24.39
CA LEU A 351 -5.05 7.47 24.98
C LEU A 351 -4.60 6.32 25.90
N GLN A 352 -3.32 5.94 25.80
CA GLN A 352 -2.71 4.88 26.59
C GLN A 352 -1.23 5.17 26.82
N GLU A 353 -0.70 4.67 27.94
CA GLU A 353 0.74 4.75 28.22
C GLU A 353 1.53 3.98 27.15
N GLN A 354 2.56 4.62 26.61
CA GLN A 354 3.42 3.99 25.63
C GLN A 354 4.43 3.08 26.34
N PRO A 355 4.63 1.84 25.85
CA PRO A 355 5.72 1.03 26.32
C PRO A 355 7.05 1.74 26.01
N PRO A 356 8.07 1.65 26.89
CA PRO A 356 9.38 2.17 26.59
C PRO A 356 9.93 1.52 25.32
N LEU A 357 10.56 2.34 24.46
CA LEU A 357 11.26 1.85 23.26
C LEU A 357 12.38 0.89 23.68
N ILE A 358 12.14 -0.42 23.63
CA ILE A 358 13.20 -1.42 23.79
C ILE A 358 13.92 -1.54 22.44
N LEU A 359 14.84 -0.61 22.19
CA LEU A 359 15.82 -0.73 21.12
C LEU A 359 17.16 -1.08 21.76
N ALA A 360 17.35 -2.36 22.05
CA ALA A 360 18.66 -2.87 22.43
C ALA A 360 19.37 -3.38 21.17
N ASP A 361 20.61 -2.93 20.94
CA ASP A 361 21.49 -3.40 19.86
C ASP A 361 21.87 -4.89 19.97
N SER A 362 21.43 -5.55 21.03
CA SER A 362 21.28 -7.00 21.09
C SER A 362 20.41 -7.33 22.28
N VAL A 363 19.22 -7.89 22.06
CA VAL A 363 18.46 -8.54 23.13
C VAL A 363 19.18 -9.87 23.40
N PRO A 364 19.71 -10.12 24.61
CA PRO A 364 20.25 -11.43 24.96
C PRO A 364 19.22 -12.52 24.64
N ALA A 365 19.64 -13.64 24.06
CA ALA A 365 18.73 -14.67 23.55
C ALA A 365 17.71 -15.15 24.61
N GLU A 366 18.08 -15.05 25.88
CA GLU A 366 17.32 -15.42 27.07
C GLU A 366 16.13 -14.47 27.29
N HIS A 367 16.31 -13.16 27.07
CA HIS A 367 15.22 -12.18 27.14
C HIS A 367 14.25 -12.37 25.96
N TYR A 368 14.77 -12.72 24.78
CA TYR A 368 13.93 -13.06 23.63
C TYR A 368 13.11 -14.35 23.89
N LYS A 369 13.72 -15.38 24.47
CA LYS A 369 13.03 -16.62 24.89
C LYS A 369 11.96 -16.35 25.94
N GLN A 370 12.25 -15.50 26.93
CA GLN A 370 11.29 -15.08 27.95
C GLN A 370 10.11 -14.31 27.33
N ALA A 371 10.39 -13.36 26.44
CA ALA A 371 9.36 -12.62 25.72
C ALA A 371 8.49 -13.55 24.85
N LEU A 372 9.08 -14.58 24.22
CA LEU A 372 8.35 -15.57 23.42
C LEU A 372 7.42 -16.42 24.29
N MET A 373 7.89 -16.84 25.47
CA MET A 373 7.09 -17.59 26.44
C MET A 373 5.95 -16.73 27.02
N GLU A 374 6.23 -15.46 27.32
CA GLU A 374 5.21 -14.53 27.80
C GLU A 374 4.19 -14.21 26.70
N ASN A 375 4.61 -14.04 25.45
CA ASN A 375 3.70 -13.87 24.31
C ASN A 375 2.79 -15.10 24.13
N ARG A 376 3.34 -16.31 24.30
CA ARG A 376 2.56 -17.54 24.25
C ARG A 376 1.52 -17.58 25.35
N ARG A 377 1.91 -17.24 26.59
CA ARG A 377 1.02 -17.17 27.75
C ARG A 377 -0.08 -16.12 27.58
N LEU A 378 0.27 -14.95 27.03
CA LEU A 378 -0.68 -13.88 26.73
C LEU A 378 -1.68 -14.30 25.65
N ARG A 379 -1.25 -15.03 24.61
CA ARG A 379 -2.15 -15.58 23.59
C ARG A 379 -3.11 -16.63 24.13
N GLU A 380 -2.61 -17.52 25.01
CA GLU A 380 -3.45 -18.50 25.69
C GLU A 380 -4.52 -17.78 26.55
N LYS A 381 -4.11 -16.75 27.30
CA LYS A 381 -5.04 -15.93 28.10
C LYS A 381 -6.03 -15.13 27.23
N GLU A 382 -5.58 -14.57 26.11
CA GLU A 382 -6.46 -13.90 25.14
C GLU A 382 -7.52 -14.88 24.60
N GLN A 383 -7.12 -16.12 24.29
CA GLN A 383 -8.01 -17.15 23.80
C GLN A 383 -9.03 -17.59 24.86
N ASP A 384 -8.61 -17.73 26.12
CA ASP A 384 -9.48 -18.01 27.26
C ASP A 384 -10.48 -16.88 27.51
N THR A 385 -10.01 -15.62 27.55
CA THR A 385 -10.89 -14.45 27.71
C THR A 385 -11.88 -14.31 26.56
N HIS A 386 -11.47 -14.62 25.32
CA HIS A 386 -12.39 -14.62 24.17
C HIS A 386 -13.45 -15.72 24.30
N MET A 387 -13.08 -16.89 24.81
CA MET A 387 -14.01 -17.99 25.10
C MET A 387 -14.98 -17.64 26.24
N GLU A 388 -14.50 -16.98 27.29
CA GLU A 388 -15.34 -16.47 28.38
C GLU A 388 -16.31 -15.39 27.90
N LEU A 389 -15.85 -14.45 27.07
CA LEU A 389 -16.70 -13.43 26.45
C LEU A 389 -17.77 -14.07 25.57
N TYR A 390 -17.43 -15.13 24.83
CA TYR A 390 -18.37 -15.89 24.02
C TYR A 390 -19.44 -16.55 24.89
N LYS A 391 -19.05 -17.22 25.99
CA LYS A 391 -19.98 -17.80 26.97
C LYS A 391 -20.89 -16.74 27.58
N ALA A 392 -20.33 -15.63 28.05
CA ALA A 392 -21.10 -14.52 28.62
C ALA A 392 -22.09 -13.90 27.62
N LYS A 393 -21.74 -13.83 26.32
CA LYS A 393 -22.67 -13.41 25.26
C LYS A 393 -23.80 -14.42 25.06
N ALA A 394 -23.49 -15.71 25.05
CA ALA A 394 -24.49 -16.77 24.97
C ALA A 394 -25.44 -16.75 26.18
N ASP A 395 -24.90 -16.61 27.39
CA ASP A 395 -25.67 -16.52 28.63
C ASP A 395 -26.54 -15.27 28.67
N LYS A 396 -26.02 -14.11 28.25
CA LYS A 396 -26.80 -12.88 28.11
C LYS A 396 -27.95 -13.04 27.12
N LEU A 397 -27.72 -13.73 26.00
CA LEU A 397 -28.75 -14.02 25.00
C LEU A 397 -29.81 -14.97 25.57
N HIS A 398 -29.37 -15.98 26.33
CA HIS A 398 -30.23 -16.93 27.02
C HIS A 398 -31.11 -16.25 28.06
N LEU A 399 -30.53 -15.40 28.91
CA LEU A 399 -31.25 -14.62 29.92
C LEU A 399 -32.25 -13.64 29.27
N ALA A 400 -31.84 -12.97 28.18
CA ALA A 400 -32.71 -12.09 27.39
C ALA A 400 -33.83 -12.84 26.65
N HIS A 401 -33.68 -14.15 26.44
CA HIS A 401 -34.72 -15.03 25.91
C HIS A 401 -35.66 -15.50 27.02
N GLN A 402 -35.15 -15.90 28.19
CA GLN A 402 -35.96 -16.24 29.37
C GLN A 402 -36.83 -15.07 29.82
N LEU A 403 -36.29 -13.84 29.84
CA LEU A 403 -37.04 -12.61 30.09
C LEU A 403 -38.17 -12.36 29.07
N ARG A 404 -38.05 -12.89 27.85
CA ARG A 404 -39.07 -12.82 26.80
C ARG A 404 -40.06 -14.01 26.82
N GLU A 405 -39.67 -15.17 27.34
CA GLU A 405 -40.58 -16.31 27.51
C GLU A 405 -41.63 -16.06 28.60
N VAL A 406 -41.28 -15.29 29.63
CA VAL A 406 -42.25 -14.78 30.61
C VAL A 406 -43.31 -13.86 29.97
N GLN A 407 -43.08 -13.36 28.74
CA GLN A 407 -43.97 -12.44 28.02
C GLN A 407 -44.92 -13.12 27.00
N GLY A 408 -44.99 -14.45 26.95
CA GLY A 408 -46.10 -15.27 26.39
C GLY A 408 -46.45 -15.12 24.90
N GLU A 409 -46.08 -16.10 24.05
CA GLU A 409 -46.64 -16.35 22.69
C GLU A 409 -46.08 -17.66 22.08
N GLU A 410 -46.79 -18.80 22.16
CA GLU A 410 -46.10 -20.11 22.24
C GLU A 410 -46.24 -21.14 21.09
N ALA A 411 -47.35 -21.27 20.36
CA ALA A 411 -47.54 -22.49 19.56
C ALA A 411 -46.89 -22.51 18.15
N SER A 412 -46.84 -21.39 17.43
CA SER A 412 -46.28 -21.33 16.06
C SER A 412 -44.73 -21.29 16.06
N ARG A 413 -44.14 -20.74 17.13
CA ARG A 413 -42.69 -20.59 17.27
C ARG A 413 -41.99 -21.90 17.61
N LEU A 414 -42.62 -22.85 18.31
CA LEU A 414 -41.98 -24.10 18.76
C LEU A 414 -41.45 -24.97 17.60
N ARG A 415 -42.18 -25.05 16.48
CA ARG A 415 -41.78 -25.82 15.30
C ARG A 415 -40.63 -25.18 14.51
N SER A 416 -40.62 -23.84 14.44
CA SER A 416 -39.50 -23.09 13.83
C SER A 416 -38.25 -23.11 14.74
N LYS A 417 -38.45 -23.03 16.07
CA LYS A 417 -37.42 -23.19 17.10
C LYS A 417 -36.72 -24.55 16.97
N LYS A 418 -37.45 -25.68 16.88
CA LYS A 418 -36.85 -27.03 16.82
C LYS A 418 -35.96 -27.25 15.59
N ARG A 419 -36.38 -26.79 14.40
CA ARG A 419 -35.54 -26.83 13.18
C ARG A 419 -34.27 -25.98 13.32
N SER A 420 -34.37 -24.80 13.93
CA SER A 420 -33.20 -23.93 14.12
C SER A 420 -32.18 -24.52 15.11
N TYR A 421 -32.64 -25.24 16.14
CA TYR A 421 -31.75 -25.96 17.06
C TYR A 421 -31.05 -27.15 16.38
N GLU A 422 -31.77 -27.94 15.58
CA GLU A 422 -31.20 -29.08 14.83
C GLU A 422 -30.19 -28.63 13.77
N GLU A 423 -30.41 -27.50 13.09
CA GLU A 423 -29.45 -26.89 12.16
C GLU A 423 -28.19 -26.37 12.86
N MET A 424 -28.35 -25.80 14.06
CA MET A 424 -27.24 -25.25 14.85
C MET A 424 -26.36 -26.34 15.48
N ASP A 425 -26.97 -27.44 15.94
CA ASP A 425 -26.27 -28.61 16.45
C ASP A 425 -25.47 -29.29 15.32
N SER A 426 -26.06 -29.44 14.13
CA SER A 426 -25.36 -29.92 12.92
C SER A 426 -24.17 -29.04 12.51
N MET A 427 -24.31 -27.72 12.68
CA MET A 427 -23.23 -26.75 12.42
C MET A 427 -22.08 -26.87 13.42
N LEU A 428 -22.40 -27.01 14.72
CA LEU A 428 -21.41 -27.22 15.79
C LEU A 428 -20.60 -28.50 15.56
N ASP A 429 -21.30 -29.55 15.14
CA ASP A 429 -20.70 -30.84 14.78
C ASP A 429 -19.80 -30.74 13.54
N ALA A 430 -20.22 -29.98 12.53
CA ALA A 430 -19.42 -29.72 11.33
C ALA A 430 -18.17 -28.89 11.66
N GLU A 431 -18.30 -27.86 12.51
CA GLU A 431 -17.19 -27.02 12.95
C GLU A 431 -16.19 -27.80 13.81
N HIS A 432 -16.68 -28.68 14.70
CA HIS A 432 -15.82 -29.55 15.51
C HIS A 432 -15.02 -30.52 14.63
N ARG A 433 -15.65 -31.12 13.61
CA ARG A 433 -14.97 -31.97 12.63
C ARG A 433 -13.92 -31.21 11.83
N GLU A 434 -14.20 -29.98 11.42
CA GLU A 434 -13.25 -29.16 10.67
C GLU A 434 -12.07 -28.71 11.55
N ARG A 435 -12.31 -28.38 12.82
CA ARG A 435 -11.25 -28.08 13.79
C ARG A 435 -10.31 -29.27 14.01
N LEU A 436 -10.86 -30.48 14.11
CA LEU A 436 -10.07 -31.71 14.23
C LEU A 436 -9.25 -31.97 12.96
N ARG A 437 -9.82 -31.68 11.78
CA ARG A 437 -9.13 -31.76 10.49
C ARG A 437 -7.96 -30.79 10.41
N LEU A 438 -8.15 -29.54 10.85
CA LEU A 438 -7.12 -28.50 10.88
C LEU A 438 -5.99 -28.86 11.85
N GLN A 439 -6.28 -29.37 13.05
CA GLN A 439 -5.25 -29.85 13.99
C GLN A 439 -4.39 -30.98 13.40
N ARG A 440 -5.01 -31.94 12.70
CA ARG A 440 -4.27 -33.01 12.02
C ARG A 440 -3.38 -32.48 10.89
N ALA A 441 -3.89 -31.51 10.12
CA ALA A 441 -3.13 -30.85 9.06
C ALA A 441 -1.95 -30.07 9.65
N GLU A 442 -2.14 -29.34 10.74
CA GLU A 442 -1.09 -28.61 11.44
C GLU A 442 0.02 -29.55 11.94
N ALA A 443 -0.34 -30.66 12.59
CA ALA A 443 0.63 -31.67 13.03
C ALA A 443 1.44 -32.25 11.85
N SER A 444 0.79 -32.47 10.71
CA SER A 444 1.44 -32.92 9.47
C SER A 444 2.44 -31.88 8.94
N TYR A 445 2.04 -30.61 8.89
CA TYR A 445 2.92 -29.52 8.45
C TYR A 445 4.09 -29.30 9.41
N GLN A 446 3.87 -29.37 10.73
CA GLN A 446 4.95 -29.29 11.72
C GLN A 446 5.97 -30.42 11.56
N LYS A 447 5.53 -31.64 11.24
CA LYS A 447 6.45 -32.74 10.93
C LYS A 447 7.28 -32.42 9.67
N LYS A 448 6.65 -31.90 8.62
CA LYS A 448 7.33 -31.54 7.37
C LYS A 448 8.34 -30.42 7.55
N ILE A 449 8.05 -29.44 8.42
CA ILE A 449 8.99 -28.38 8.80
C ILE A 449 10.21 -28.98 9.49
N ARG A 450 10.02 -29.86 10.49
CA ARG A 450 11.15 -30.54 11.18
C ARG A 450 12.03 -31.34 10.22
N ASP A 451 11.43 -32.02 9.26
CA ASP A 451 12.17 -32.79 8.25
C ASP A 451 12.99 -31.86 7.32
N LEU A 452 12.41 -30.73 6.89
CA LEU A 452 13.11 -29.73 6.07
C LEU A 452 14.25 -29.05 6.85
N GLU A 453 14.04 -28.72 8.12
CA GLU A 453 15.10 -28.17 8.99
C GLU A 453 16.26 -29.17 9.15
N LYS A 454 15.97 -30.47 9.23
CA LYS A 454 17.01 -31.51 9.25
C LYS A 454 17.79 -31.54 7.93
N GLN A 455 17.09 -31.54 6.80
CA GLN A 455 17.73 -31.50 5.47
C GLN A 455 18.62 -30.26 5.29
N LEU A 456 18.20 -29.10 5.82
CA LEU A 456 18.99 -27.88 5.76
C LEU A 456 20.29 -28.02 6.56
N ARG A 457 20.21 -28.55 7.80
CA ARG A 457 21.41 -28.82 8.62
C ARG A 457 22.38 -29.79 7.97
N ASP A 458 21.86 -30.84 7.33
CA ASP A 458 22.69 -31.84 6.64
C ASP A 458 23.39 -31.21 5.42
N LYS A 459 22.70 -30.34 4.67
CA LYS A 459 23.29 -29.58 3.56
C LYS A 459 24.34 -28.58 4.03
N ASP A 460 24.11 -27.85 5.12
CA ASP A 460 25.09 -26.92 5.67
C ASP A 460 26.36 -27.65 6.10
N ALA A 461 26.23 -28.83 6.69
CA ALA A 461 27.38 -29.68 7.05
C ALA A 461 28.14 -30.19 5.81
N GLN A 462 27.44 -30.52 4.72
CA GLN A 462 28.07 -30.91 3.46
C GLN A 462 28.82 -29.74 2.82
N LEU A 463 28.20 -28.55 2.77
CA LEU A 463 28.81 -27.36 2.20
C LEU A 463 30.09 -26.98 2.94
N LYS A 464 30.07 -27.09 4.28
CA LYS A 464 31.26 -26.84 5.11
C LYS A 464 32.42 -27.79 4.78
N LYS A 465 32.13 -29.08 4.59
CA LYS A 465 33.14 -30.07 4.15
C LYS A 465 33.70 -29.76 2.76
N GLU A 466 32.86 -29.34 1.81
CA GLU A 466 33.32 -28.95 0.47
C GLU A 466 34.20 -27.69 0.50
N MET A 467 33.85 -26.70 1.33
CA MET A 467 34.67 -25.51 1.52
C MET A 467 36.05 -25.85 2.10
N GLU A 468 36.10 -26.71 3.12
CA GLU A 468 37.37 -27.18 3.70
C GLU A 468 38.23 -27.93 2.68
N LEU A 469 37.62 -28.70 1.77
CA LEU A 469 38.33 -29.40 0.70
C LEU A 469 38.88 -28.43 -0.35
N ARG A 470 38.09 -27.44 -0.76
CA ARG A 470 38.53 -26.41 -1.72
C ARG A 470 39.69 -25.58 -1.17
N GLN A 471 39.61 -25.19 0.10
CA GLN A 471 40.69 -24.46 0.76
C GLN A 471 42.00 -25.27 0.74
N LYS A 472 41.96 -26.56 1.07
CA LYS A 472 43.14 -27.43 1.02
C LYS A 472 43.73 -27.54 -0.40
N SER A 473 42.88 -27.56 -1.42
CA SER A 473 43.32 -27.58 -2.82
C SER A 473 43.96 -26.26 -3.24
N GLU A 474 43.38 -25.12 -2.83
CA GLU A 474 43.94 -23.79 -3.09
C GLU A 474 45.29 -23.60 -2.40
N ASP A 475 45.42 -24.05 -1.15
CA ASP A 475 46.68 -23.99 -0.40
C ASP A 475 47.77 -24.83 -1.09
N HIS A 476 47.41 -26.01 -1.63
CA HIS A 476 48.33 -26.89 -2.36
C HIS A 476 48.81 -26.27 -3.67
N LEU A 477 47.87 -25.80 -4.51
CA LEU A 477 48.17 -25.09 -5.77
C LEU A 477 48.98 -23.82 -5.53
N GLY A 478 48.66 -23.07 -4.46
CA GLY A 478 49.43 -21.90 -4.04
C GLY A 478 50.89 -22.24 -3.75
N GLY A 479 51.13 -23.37 -3.09
CA GLY A 479 52.47 -23.91 -2.87
C GLY A 479 53.23 -24.25 -4.15
N GLU A 480 52.58 -24.94 -5.11
CA GLU A 480 53.19 -25.30 -6.40
C GLU A 480 53.56 -24.06 -7.23
N VAL A 481 52.67 -23.06 -7.28
CA VAL A 481 52.93 -21.79 -7.98
C VAL A 481 54.12 -21.06 -7.37
N LEU A 482 54.26 -21.09 -6.04
CA LEU A 482 55.38 -20.46 -5.34
C LEU A 482 56.71 -21.13 -5.71
N GLU A 483 56.72 -22.46 -5.78
CA GLU A 483 57.89 -23.25 -6.15
C GLU A 483 58.27 -23.07 -7.62
N LEU A 484 57.29 -23.05 -8.54
CA LEU A 484 57.54 -22.74 -9.95
C LEU A 484 58.09 -21.32 -10.14
N ARG A 485 57.61 -20.34 -9.38
CA ARG A 485 58.17 -18.98 -9.38
C ARG A 485 59.62 -18.95 -8.91
N ARG A 486 59.97 -19.74 -7.88
CA ARG A 486 61.36 -19.87 -7.40
C ARG A 486 62.26 -20.43 -8.50
N GLN A 487 61.85 -21.52 -9.15
CA GLN A 487 62.60 -22.15 -10.23
C GLN A 487 62.75 -21.24 -11.47
N LEU A 488 61.70 -20.48 -11.81
CA LEU A 488 61.77 -19.50 -12.91
C LEU A 488 62.76 -18.37 -12.58
N LYS A 489 62.75 -17.87 -11.34
CA LYS A 489 63.67 -16.83 -10.90
C LYS A 489 65.12 -17.29 -10.99
N GLU A 490 65.43 -18.53 -10.58
CA GLU A 490 66.76 -19.13 -10.69
C GLU A 490 67.23 -19.27 -12.14
N LYS A 491 66.31 -19.59 -13.07
CA LYS A 491 66.61 -19.70 -14.51
C LYS A 491 66.76 -18.35 -15.23
N ILE A 492 66.20 -17.27 -14.72
CA ILE A 492 66.32 -15.92 -15.32
C ILE A 492 67.62 -15.23 -14.89
N THR A 493 68.19 -15.58 -13.73
CA THR A 493 69.42 -14.98 -13.18
C THR A 493 70.74 -15.17 -13.95
N PRO A 494 70.90 -16.04 -14.99
CA PRO A 494 72.16 -16.11 -15.73
C PRO A 494 72.08 -15.50 -17.14
N LEU A 495 71.21 -14.51 -17.39
CA LEU A 495 71.27 -13.75 -18.64
C LEU A 495 72.34 -12.64 -18.50
N PRO A 496 73.46 -12.68 -19.25
CA PRO A 496 74.50 -11.68 -19.17
C PRO A 496 73.97 -10.33 -19.64
N GLU A 497 74.32 -9.26 -18.92
CA GLU A 497 74.01 -7.87 -19.25
C GLU A 497 74.54 -7.54 -20.66
N CYS A 498 73.69 -7.75 -21.65
CA CYS A 498 73.93 -7.30 -23.01
C CYS A 498 73.65 -5.79 -23.05
N SER A 499 74.64 -5.00 -23.45
CA SER A 499 74.52 -3.54 -23.57
C SER A 499 73.38 -3.11 -24.50
N GLU A 500 72.98 -3.95 -25.47
CA GLU A 500 71.83 -3.70 -26.34
C GLU A 500 70.48 -3.88 -25.61
N CYS A 501 70.41 -4.79 -24.62
CA CYS A 501 69.20 -4.99 -23.83
C CYS A 501 68.94 -3.83 -22.87
N SER A 502 69.97 -3.25 -22.25
CA SER A 502 69.83 -2.05 -21.42
C SER A 502 69.33 -0.86 -22.25
N LEU A 503 69.85 -0.70 -23.47
CA LEU A 503 69.41 0.36 -24.39
C LEU A 503 67.94 0.19 -24.79
N LEU A 504 67.49 -1.06 -25.02
CA LEU A 504 66.09 -1.37 -25.33
C LEU A 504 65.16 -1.19 -24.12
N ILE A 505 65.62 -1.47 -22.90
CA ILE A 505 64.87 -1.24 -21.67
C ILE A 505 64.70 0.27 -21.42
N ASP A 506 65.76 1.05 -21.62
CA ASP A 506 65.71 2.51 -21.50
C ASP A 506 64.80 3.13 -22.56
N GLN A 507 64.83 2.62 -23.80
CA GLN A 507 63.90 3.02 -24.86
C GLN A 507 62.44 2.64 -24.53
N CYS A 508 62.19 1.47 -23.95
CA CYS A 508 60.85 1.08 -23.48
C CYS A 508 60.37 1.95 -22.31
N HIS A 509 61.25 2.33 -21.38
CA HIS A 509 60.91 3.25 -20.29
C HIS A 509 60.59 4.66 -20.80
N TYR A 510 61.37 5.15 -21.78
CA TYR A 510 61.09 6.42 -22.44
C TYR A 510 59.74 6.39 -23.19
N LEU A 511 59.45 5.31 -23.92
CA LEU A 511 58.16 5.14 -24.60
C LEU A 511 56.98 5.07 -23.62
N LYS A 512 57.16 4.48 -22.43
CA LYS A 512 56.14 4.51 -21.36
C LYS A 512 55.86 5.91 -20.83
N THR A 513 56.88 6.80 -20.77
CA THR A 513 56.65 8.19 -20.35
C THR A 513 55.94 9.05 -21.41
N LEU A 514 55.90 8.58 -22.65
CA LEU A 514 55.26 9.26 -23.78
C LEU A 514 53.81 8.82 -24.03
N ILE A 515 53.32 7.80 -23.29
CA ILE A 515 51.93 7.34 -23.37
C ILE A 515 51.20 7.88 -22.14
N PRO A 516 50.29 8.87 -22.28
CA PRO A 516 49.39 9.26 -21.19
C PRO A 516 48.55 8.05 -20.76
N GLU A 517 48.45 7.81 -19.45
CA GLU A 517 47.75 6.65 -18.87
C GLU A 517 46.27 6.52 -19.29
N ASP A 518 45.68 7.57 -19.88
CA ASP A 518 44.28 7.62 -20.31
C ASP A 518 43.96 6.82 -21.59
N ARG A 519 44.88 6.00 -22.11
CA ARG A 519 44.63 5.13 -23.27
C ARG A 519 45.10 3.68 -23.12
N LEU A 520 45.16 3.17 -21.89
CA LEU A 520 45.33 1.73 -21.63
C LEU A 520 44.32 1.24 -20.58
N LEU A 521 43.03 1.28 -20.94
CA LEU A 521 42.01 0.22 -20.78
C LEU A 521 40.60 0.76 -21.05
#